data_AF-A0A1Q3U691-F1
#
_entry.id   AF-A0A1Q3U691-F1
#
_cell.length_a   1.000
_cell.length_b   1.000
_cell.length_c   1.000
_cell.angle_alpha   90.00
_cell.angle_beta   90.00
_cell.angle_gamma   90.00
#
_symmetry.space_group_name_H-M   'P 1'
#
loop_
_entity.id
_entity.type
_entity.pdbx_description
1 polymer ?
#
loop_
_entity_poly.entity_id
_entity_poly.type
_entity_poly.pdbx_seq_one_letter_code
_entity_poly.pdbx_strand_id
1 'polypeptide(L)' 'MIVSFFNSILLWSMPGGGEWILIIIAILLLFGGKKIPELMRGVGRGMREFNDAKNNVKNEIEEGMKEKDNINKEQKTAQ' A
#
# COMPACT_ATOMS: atom_id res chain seq x y z
N MET A 1 -8.70 15.57 -40.98
CA MET A 1 -9.25 14.19 -40.99
C MET A 1 -8.47 13.26 -40.06
N ILE A 2 -7.16 13.07 -40.26
CA ILE A 2 -6.31 12.23 -39.38
C ILE A 2 -6.22 12.77 -37.94
N VAL A 3 -6.04 14.09 -37.76
CA VAL A 3 -5.98 14.72 -36.43
C VAL A 3 -7.30 14.56 -35.65
N SER A 4 -8.44 14.70 -36.33
CA SER A 4 -9.78 14.50 -35.73
C SER A 4 -10.05 13.04 -35.35
N PHE A 5 -9.48 12.09 -36.10
CA PHE A 5 -9.57 10.66 -35.79
C PHE A 5 -8.80 10.29 -34.52
N PHE A 6 -7.56 10.80 -34.37
CA PHE A 6 -6.79 10.65 -33.14
C PHE A 6 -7.46 11.30 -31.93
N ASN A 7 -8.04 12.49 -32.10
CA ASN A 7 -8.72 13.19 -31.02
C ASN A 7 -10.02 12.46 -30.57
N SER A 8 -10.70 11.76 -31.49
CA SER A 8 -11.87 10.93 -31.16
C SER A 8 -11.49 9.68 -30.38
N ILE A 9 -10.37 9.04 -30.73
CA ILE A 9 -9.81 7.92 -29.96
C ILE A 9 -9.36 8.38 -28.58
N LEU A 10 -8.75 9.57 -28.47
CA LEU A 10 -8.34 10.16 -27.20
C LEU A 10 -9.55 10.52 -26.31
N LEU A 11 -10.64 11.05 -26.89
CA LEU A 11 -11.89 11.35 -26.19
C LEU A 11 -12.68 10.10 -25.77
N TRP A 12 -12.53 8.98 -26.48
CA TRP A 12 -13.04 7.65 -26.07
C TRP A 12 -12.10 6.93 -25.09
N SER A 13 -10.81 7.26 -25.12
CA SER A 13 -9.78 6.66 -24.27
C SER A 13 -9.61 7.39 -22.93
N MET A 14 -10.05 8.64 -22.84
CA MET A 14 -10.28 9.31 -21.56
C MET A 14 -11.71 9.01 -21.15
N PRO A 15 -11.95 8.06 -20.22
CA PRO A 15 -13.27 7.90 -19.67
C PRO A 15 -13.67 9.23 -19.02
N GLY A 16 -14.58 9.96 -19.65
CA GLY A 16 -15.33 11.01 -18.98
C GLY A 16 -16.00 10.40 -17.76
N GLY A 17 -16.28 11.19 -16.72
CA GLY A 17 -16.77 10.67 -15.43
C GLY A 17 -17.95 9.68 -15.51
N GLY A 18 -18.74 9.71 -16.59
CA GLY A 18 -19.80 8.74 -16.87
C GLY A 18 -19.32 7.33 -17.28
N GLU A 19 -18.19 7.17 -17.96
CA GLU A 19 -17.68 5.84 -18.35
C GLU A 19 -17.07 5.09 -17.16
N TRP A 20 -16.48 5.82 -16.20
CA TRP A 20 -16.02 5.25 -14.93
C TRP A 20 -17.15 4.58 -14.13
N ILE A 21 -18.36 5.14 -14.14
CA ILE A 21 -19.50 4.53 -13.42
C ILE A 21 -19.89 3.19 -14.04
N LEU A 22 -19.84 3.07 -15.37
CA LEU A 22 -20.16 1.82 -16.08
C LEU A 22 -19.11 0.74 -15.80
N ILE A 23 -17.82 1.11 -15.76
CA ILE A 23 -16.74 0.19 -15.41
C ILE A 23 -16.90 -0.31 -13.97
N ILE A 24 -17.18 0.59 -13.02
CA ILE A 24 -17.42 0.23 -11.62
C ILE A 24 -18.63 -0.70 -11.50
N ILE A 25 -19.73 -0.40 -12.19
CA ILE A 25 -20.93 -1.27 -12.20
C ILE A 25 -20.61 -2.64 -12.79
N ALA A 26 -19.86 -2.73 -13.89
CA ALA A 26 -19.47 -4.00 -14.48
C ALA A 26 -18.62 -4.85 -13.51
N ILE A 27 -17.64 -4.23 -12.84
CA ILE A 27 -16.83 -4.90 -11.81
C ILE A 27 -17.71 -5.35 -10.63
N LEU A 28 -18.65 -4.51 -10.18
CA LEU A 28 -19.58 -4.85 -9.11
C LEU A 28 -20.53 -6.00 -9.49
N LEU A 29 -20.91 -6.14 -10.77
CA LEU A 29 -21.72 -7.28 -11.23
C LEU A 29 -20.90 -8.57 -11.32
N LEU A 30 -19.65 -8.49 -11.77
CA LEU A 30 -18.75 -9.65 -11.91
C LEU A 30 -18.26 -10.18 -10.55
N PHE A 31 -17.86 -9.28 -9.65
CA PHE A 31 -17.30 -9.63 -8.35
C PHE A 31 -18.32 -9.57 -7.21
N GLY A 32 -19.43 -8.86 -7.40
CA GLY A 32 -20.40 -8.57 -6.33
C GLY A 32 -19.99 -7.36 -5.49
N GLY A 33 -20.95 -6.53 -5.10
CA GLY A 33 -20.69 -5.30 -4.33
C GLY A 33 -20.10 -5.51 -2.92
N LYS A 34 -20.10 -6.74 -2.42
CA LYS A 34 -19.54 -7.08 -1.10
C LYS A 34 -18.06 -7.49 -1.16
N LYS A 35 -17.57 -8.03 -2.27
CA LYS A 35 -16.19 -8.58 -2.33
C LYS A 35 -15.11 -7.51 -2.35
N ILE A 36 -15.34 -6.43 -3.10
CA ILE A 36 -14.41 -5.29 -3.19
C ILE A 36 -14.13 -4.68 -1.80
N PRO A 37 -15.14 -4.30 -0.98
CA PRO A 37 -14.89 -3.77 0.37
C PRO A 37 -14.38 -4.82 1.35
N GLU A 38 -14.77 -6.09 1.21
CA GLU A 38 -14.26 -7.19 2.06
C GLU A 38 -12.76 -7.42 1.85
N LEU A 39 -12.30 -7.44 0.58
CA LEU A 39 -10.89 -7.52 0.22
C LEU A 39 -10.10 -6.31 0.74
N MET A 40 -10.63 -5.09 0.58
CA MET A 40 -9.98 -3.89 1.11
C MET A 40 -9.81 -3.94 2.64
N ARG A 41 -10.83 -4.44 3.37
CA ARG A 41 -10.74 -4.60 4.83
C ARG A 41 -9.72 -5.67 5.21
N GLY A 42 -9.65 -6.78 4.46
CA GLY A 42 -8.64 -7.82 4.65
C GLY A 42 -7.22 -7.31 4.43
N VAL A 43 -6.97 -6.67 3.30
CA VAL A 43 -5.67 -6.07 2.95
C VAL A 43 -5.29 -4.97 3.94
N GLY A 44 -6.25 -4.12 4.33
CA GLY A 44 -6.01 -3.05 5.30
C GLY A 44 -5.60 -3.55 6.68
N ARG A 45 -6.21 -4.64 7.17
CA ARG A 45 -5.79 -5.31 8.41
C ARG A 45 -4.40 -5.92 8.28
N GLY A 46 -4.17 -6.68 7.21
CA GLY A 46 -2.86 -7.29 6.96
C GLY A 46 -1.73 -6.27 6.84
N MET A 47 -1.97 -5.13 6.18
CA MET A 47 -0.99 -4.05 6.07
C MET A 47 -0.68 -3.40 7.43
N ARG A 48 -1.69 -3.28 8.31
CA ARG A 48 -1.50 -2.75 9.67
C ARG A 48 -0.66 -3.69 10.52
N GLU A 49 -1.05 -4.98 10.59
CA GLU A 49 -0.32 -6.00 11.35
C GLU A 49 1.12 -6.14 10.84
N PHE A 50 1.33 -6.09 9.52
CA PHE A 50 2.65 -6.11 8.92
C PHE A 50 3.51 -4.91 9.34
N ASN A 51 2.94 -3.70 9.34
CA ASN A 51 3.66 -2.50 9.80
C ASN A 51 3.96 -2.53 11.30
N ASP A 52 3.04 -3.03 12.12
CA ASP A 52 3.23 -3.14 13.57
C ASP A 52 4.36 -4.12 13.88
N ALA A 53 4.37 -5.29 13.24
CA ALA A 53 5.45 -6.26 13.36
C ALA A 53 6.80 -5.68 12.90
N LYS A 54 6.83 -4.99 11.75
CA LYS A 54 8.03 -4.33 11.25
C LYS A 54 8.59 -3.30 12.23
N ASN A 55 7.72 -2.51 12.86
CA ASN A 55 8.11 -1.47 13.81
C ASN A 55 8.65 -2.08 15.11
N ASN A 56 8.00 -3.14 15.62
CA ASN A 56 8.47 -3.85 16.80
C ASN A 56 9.86 -4.47 16.57
N VAL A 57 10.06 -5.18 15.45
CA VAL A 57 11.37 -5.73 15.07
C VAL A 57 12.43 -4.63 14.94
N LYS A 58 12.08 -3.49 14.34
CA LYS A 58 13.00 -2.35 14.24
C LYS A 58 13.44 -1.85 15.61
N ASN A 59 12.49 -1.70 16.55
CA ASN A 59 12.78 -1.24 17.90
C ASN A 59 13.68 -2.22 18.66
N GLU A 60 13.40 -3.53 18.57
CA GLU A 60 14.23 -4.57 19.21
C GLU A 60 15.67 -4.57 18.66
N ILE A 61 15.84 -4.36 17.35
CA ILE A 61 17.18 -4.25 16.73
C ILE A 61 17.90 -2.99 17.23
N GLU A 62 17.22 -1.84 17.30
CA GLU A 62 17.80 -0.59 17.78
C GLU A 62 18.17 -0.66 19.27
N GLU A 63 17.33 -1.27 20.10
CA GLU A 63 17.58 -1.48 21.53
C GLU A 63 18.76 -2.44 21.75
N GLY A 64 18.78 -3.58 21.05
CA GLY A 64 19.89 -4.54 21.14
C GLY A 64 21.23 -3.99 20.63
N MET A 65 21.21 -3.08 19.66
CA MET A 65 22.41 -2.35 19.23
C MET A 65 22.88 -1.33 20.27
N LYS A 66 21.95 -0.54 20.84
CA LYS A 66 22.28 0.40 21.92
C LYS A 66 22.82 -0.30 23.16
N GLU A 67 22.28 -1.45 23.53
CA GLU A 67 22.76 -2.22 24.67
C GLU A 67 24.21 -2.70 24.45
N LYS A 68 24.51 -3.28 23.29
CA LYS A 68 25.89 -3.68 22.93
C LYS A 68 26.90 -2.53 22.96
N ASP A 69 26.50 -1.34 22.53
CA ASP A 69 27.37 -0.16 22.54
C ASP A 69 27.65 0.36 23.95
N ASN A 70 26.71 0.23 24.89
CA ASN A 70 26.91 0.62 26.28
C ASN A 70 27.81 -0.38 27.03
N ILE A 71 27.63 -1.68 26.82
CA ILE A 71 28.47 -2.73 27.43
C ILE A 71 29.94 -2.59 26.99
N ASN A 72 30.18 -2.22 25.72
CA ASN A 72 31.52 -2.04 25.17
C ASN A 72 32.22 -0.76 25.69
N LYS A 73 31.44 0.24 26.13
CA LYS A 73 31.99 1.46 26.76
C LYS A 73 32.39 1.24 28.22
N GLU A 74 31.64 0.46 28.99
CA GLU A 74 32.02 0.13 30.37
C GLU A 74 33.28 -0.74 30.43
N GLN A 75 33.43 -1.70 29.51
CA GLN A 75 34.62 -2.57 29.45
C GLN A 75 35.92 -1.87 29.01
N LYS A 76 35.83 -0.70 28.35
CA LYS A 76 36.98 0.13 27.97
C LYS A 76 37.37 1.17 29.03
N THR A 77 36.54 1.40 30.04
CA THR A 77 36.81 2.39 31.09
C THR A 77 37.39 1.74 32.36
N ALA A 78 37.30 0.41 32.46
CA ALA A 78 37.86 -0.40 33.56
C ALA A 78 39.22 -1.07 33.22
N GLN A 79 39.79 -0.78 32.04
CA GLN A 79 41.14 -1.17 31.61
C GLN A 79 42.00 0.08 31.46
#